data_AF-A0A951DT67-F1
#
_entry.id   AF-A0A951DT67-F1
#
_cell.length_a   1.000
_cell.length_b   1.000
_cell.length_c   1.000
_cell.angle_alpha   90.00
_cell.angle_beta   90.00
_cell.angle_gamma   90.00
#
_symmetry.space_group_name_H-M   'P 1'
#
loop_
_entity.id
_entity.type
_entity.pdbx_description
1 polymer ?
#
loop_
_entity_poly.entity_id
_entity_poly.type
_entity_poly.pdbx_seq_one_letter_code
_entity_poly.pdbx_strand_id
1 'polypeptide(L)'
;MGKVTGFLEIDRRERRYALASDRIRHYREFMLPLSEEATRDQAARCMDCGIPYCHNGCPVNNQIPDWNDLVYSGEWQAALENLHSTNNFPEFTGRVCPAPCEASCTLNIQDAPVTIKTIECAIVDRGWDEGWIVPEPPTRRTGKRVAVVG
;
A
#
# COMPACT_ATOMS: atom_id res chain seq x y z
N MET A 1 5.50 -4.65 14.85
CA MET A 1 4.43 -3.80 14.30
C MET A 1 4.63 -2.35 14.66
N GLY A 2 5.22 -1.59 13.72
CA GLY A 2 5.36 -0.13 13.79
C GLY A 2 6.16 0.37 15.00
N LYS A 3 6.13 1.69 15.22
CA LYS A 3 6.59 2.29 16.47
C LYS A 3 5.38 2.42 17.38
N VAL A 4 5.44 1.86 18.60
CA VAL A 4 4.33 1.84 19.57
C VAL A 4 3.70 3.23 19.78
N THR A 5 4.49 4.29 19.75
CA THR A 5 4.05 5.69 19.90
C THR A 5 4.07 6.49 18.59
N GLY A 6 4.32 5.85 17.45
CA GLY A 6 4.51 6.52 16.17
C GLY A 6 3.32 7.40 15.76
N PHE A 7 2.10 6.95 16.04
CA PHE A 7 0.89 7.74 15.78
C PHE A 7 0.75 9.00 16.64
N LEU A 8 1.45 9.09 17.77
CA LEU A 8 1.47 10.29 18.64
C LEU A 8 2.54 11.30 18.23
N GLU A 9 3.61 10.84 17.58
CA GLU A 9 4.82 11.63 17.33
C GLU A 9 4.95 12.11 15.88
N ILE A 10 4.33 11.39 14.94
CA ILE A 10 4.52 11.61 13.51
C ILE A 10 3.21 12.11 12.95
N ASP A 11 3.15 13.30 12.36
CA ASP A 11 1.96 13.80 11.68
C ASP A 11 1.63 13.00 10.40
N ARG A 12 0.34 12.89 10.07
CA ARG A 12 -0.12 12.27 8.83
C ARG A 12 0.35 13.10 7.63
N ARG A 13 0.96 12.45 6.65
CA ARG A 13 1.42 13.08 5.40
C ARG A 13 0.87 12.34 4.20
N GLU A 14 0.20 13.05 3.31
CA GLU A 14 -0.29 12.51 2.04
C GLU A 14 0.62 12.89 0.87
N ARG A 15 0.51 12.12 -0.22
CA ARG A 15 1.08 12.46 -1.51
C ARG A 15 0.55 13.81 -1.99
N ARG A 16 1.40 14.56 -2.69
CA ARG A 16 1.05 15.87 -3.23
C ARG A 16 0.77 15.77 -4.72
N TYR A 17 0.14 16.80 -5.27
CA TYR A 17 0.01 16.94 -6.71
C TYR A 17 1.06 17.91 -7.25
N ALA A 18 1.52 17.66 -8.48
CA ALA A 18 2.20 18.66 -9.27
C ALA A 18 1.30 19.89 -9.46
N LEU A 19 1.92 21.05 -9.73
CA LEU A 19 1.20 22.30 -9.92
C LEU A 19 0.14 22.18 -11.01
N ALA A 20 -1.01 22.82 -10.79
CA ALA A 20 -2.11 22.79 -11.74
C ALA A 20 -1.70 23.28 -13.13
N SER A 21 -0.85 24.31 -13.20
CA SER A 21 -0.29 24.87 -14.44
C SER A 21 0.49 23.86 -15.28
N ASP A 22 1.09 22.88 -14.62
CA ASP A 22 2.00 21.91 -15.24
C ASP A 22 1.21 20.69 -15.68
N ARG A 23 0.33 20.17 -14.80
CA ARG A 23 -0.45 18.94 -15.07
C ARG A 23 -1.56 19.10 -16.12
N ILE A 24 -1.97 20.32 -16.48
CA ILE A 24 -2.92 20.54 -17.60
C ILE A 24 -2.26 20.41 -18.98
N ARG A 25 -0.92 20.30 -19.04
CA ARG A 25 -0.17 20.27 -20.30
C ARG A 25 0.18 18.86 -20.76
N HIS A 26 -0.16 17.83 -19.97
CA HIS A 26 0.18 16.44 -20.26
C HIS A 26 -0.81 15.45 -19.60
N TYR A 27 -0.77 14.19 -20.03
CA TYR A 27 -1.54 13.08 -19.44
C TYR A 27 -0.70 12.15 -18.57
N ARG A 28 0.54 12.51 -18.25
CA ARG A 28 1.40 11.75 -17.31
C ARG A 28 0.87 11.85 -15.88
N GLU A 29 1.26 10.88 -15.04
CA GLU A 29 0.97 10.90 -13.61
C GLU A 29 1.47 12.21 -12.98
N PHE A 30 0.60 12.84 -12.19
CA PHE A 30 0.86 14.12 -11.52
C PHE A 30 0.89 13.97 -10.00
N MET A 31 0.66 12.76 -9.47
CA MET A 31 0.86 12.47 -8.06
C MET A 31 2.34 12.32 -7.79
N LEU A 32 2.81 13.08 -6.80
CA LEU A 32 4.19 13.05 -6.35
C LEU A 32 4.28 12.04 -5.21
N PRO A 33 5.09 10.97 -5.34
CA PRO A 33 5.25 9.99 -4.27
C PRO A 33 5.90 10.63 -3.04
N LEU A 34 5.67 10.02 -1.87
CA LEU A 34 6.46 10.34 -0.68
C LEU A 34 7.88 9.78 -0.85
N SER A 35 8.86 10.44 -0.24
CA SER A 35 10.20 9.87 -0.06
C SER A 35 10.12 8.58 0.76
N GLU A 36 11.09 7.68 0.60
CA GLU A 36 11.17 6.45 1.40
C GLU A 36 11.06 6.72 2.91
N GLU A 37 11.83 7.68 3.43
CA GLU A 37 11.80 8.09 4.84
C GLU A 37 10.38 8.47 5.30
N ALA A 38 9.74 9.40 4.59
CA ALA A 38 8.36 9.79 4.88
C ALA A 38 7.37 8.62 4.78
N THR A 39 7.54 7.68 3.85
CA THR A 39 6.68 6.49 3.76
C THR A 39 6.86 5.58 4.96
N ARG A 40 8.11 5.38 5.41
CA ARG A 40 8.42 4.61 6.64
C ARG A 40 7.85 5.27 7.88
N ASP A 41 7.92 6.61 7.97
CA ASP A 41 7.28 7.38 9.03
C ASP A 41 5.76 7.16 9.05
N GLN A 42 5.11 7.16 7.88
CA GLN A 42 3.67 6.90 7.82
C GLN A 42 3.33 5.46 8.19
N ALA A 43 4.15 4.48 7.82
CA ALA A 43 3.98 3.09 8.24
C ALA A 43 4.14 2.93 9.76
N ALA A 44 5.05 3.70 10.38
CA ALA A 44 5.25 3.73 11.82
C ALA A 44 4.04 4.24 12.62
N ARG A 45 3.08 4.94 11.98
CA ARG A 45 1.81 5.35 12.61
C ARG A 45 0.85 4.18 12.86
N CYS A 46 1.12 2.96 12.36
CA CYS A 46 0.27 1.81 12.65
C CYS A 46 0.30 1.47 14.15
N MET A 47 -0.88 1.42 14.78
CA MET A 47 -1.00 1.26 16.25
C MET A 47 -0.89 -0.18 16.76
N ASP A 48 -0.80 -1.18 15.88
CA ASP A 48 -0.92 -2.60 16.25
C ASP A 48 -2.19 -2.88 17.10
N CYS A 49 -3.36 -2.65 16.52
CA CYS A 49 -4.63 -2.51 17.27
C CYS A 49 -5.15 -3.80 17.93
N GLY A 50 -4.46 -4.94 17.79
CA GLY A 50 -4.95 -6.28 18.14
C GLY A 50 -6.07 -6.80 17.23
N ILE A 51 -7.13 -6.00 17.00
CA ILE A 51 -8.18 -6.25 16.01
C ILE A 51 -8.00 -5.26 14.85
N PRO A 52 -7.43 -5.68 13.71
CA PRO A 52 -7.15 -4.80 12.59
C PRO A 52 -8.41 -4.57 11.74
N TYR A 53 -9.25 -3.59 12.11
CA TYR A 53 -10.44 -3.22 11.33
C TYR A 53 -10.13 -2.82 9.88
N CYS A 54 -8.91 -2.36 9.62
CA CYS A 54 -8.43 -2.08 8.26
C CYS A 54 -8.46 -3.33 7.36
N HIS A 55 -8.25 -4.55 7.89
CA HIS A 55 -8.38 -5.80 7.12
C HIS A 55 -9.80 -5.94 6.59
N ASN A 56 -10.79 -5.86 7.48
CA ASN A 56 -12.21 -6.00 7.12
C ASN A 56 -12.70 -4.86 6.24
N GLY A 57 -12.12 -3.67 6.38
CA GLY A 57 -12.41 -2.52 5.52
C GLY A 57 -11.87 -2.70 4.10
N CYS A 58 -10.91 -3.59 3.87
CA CYS A 58 -10.36 -3.88 2.56
C CYS A 58 -11.14 -5.02 1.88
N PRO A 59 -11.73 -4.82 0.68
CA PRO A 59 -12.50 -5.88 0.01
C PRO A 59 -11.70 -7.15 -0.33
N VAL A 60 -10.38 -7.05 -0.44
CA VAL A 60 -9.46 -8.18 -0.68
C VAL A 60 -8.81 -8.72 0.60
N ASN A 61 -9.21 -8.20 1.77
CA ASN A 61 -8.68 -8.59 3.08
C ASN A 61 -7.14 -8.52 3.17
N ASN A 62 -6.55 -7.44 2.63
CA ASN A 62 -5.10 -7.21 2.70
C ASN A 62 -4.58 -7.27 4.14
N GLN A 63 -3.39 -7.83 4.31
CA GLN A 63 -2.66 -7.96 5.58
C GLN A 63 -1.94 -6.66 5.96
N ILE A 64 -2.72 -5.58 6.14
CA ILE A 64 -2.23 -4.20 6.20
C ILE A 64 -1.18 -3.92 7.30
N PRO A 65 -1.38 -4.31 8.57
CA PRO A 65 -0.39 -4.11 9.62
C PRO A 65 0.92 -4.85 9.35
N ASP A 66 0.87 -6.01 8.70
CA ASP A 66 2.05 -6.85 8.46
C ASP A 66 2.99 -6.18 7.45
N TRP A 67 2.48 -5.79 6.27
CA TRP A 67 3.33 -5.07 5.32
C TRP A 67 3.67 -3.63 5.76
N ASN A 68 2.86 -2.99 6.63
CA ASN A 68 3.26 -1.72 7.27
C ASN A 68 4.48 -1.92 8.18
N ASP A 69 4.50 -2.99 8.97
CA ASP A 69 5.64 -3.30 9.84
C ASP A 69 6.91 -3.59 9.04
N LEU A 70 6.77 -4.36 7.96
CA LEU A 70 7.87 -4.66 7.05
C LEU A 70 8.41 -3.38 6.41
N VAL A 71 7.54 -2.47 5.95
CA VAL A 71 7.95 -1.16 5.44
C VAL A 71 8.69 -0.35 6.49
N TYR A 72 8.16 -0.27 7.72
CA TYR A 72 8.81 0.44 8.82
C TYR A 72 10.22 -0.08 9.09
N SER A 73 10.40 -1.41 9.10
CA SER A 73 11.69 -2.10 9.27
C SER A 73 12.61 -2.01 8.04
N GLY A 74 12.12 -1.52 6.91
CA GLY A 74 12.88 -1.44 5.65
C GLY A 74 12.93 -2.75 4.86
N GLU A 75 12.11 -3.73 5.21
CA GLU A 75 12.02 -5.05 4.56
C GLU A 75 11.07 -4.99 3.34
N TRP A 76 11.40 -4.12 2.38
CA TRP A 76 10.52 -3.79 1.26
C TRP A 76 10.15 -4.97 0.35
N GLN A 77 11.09 -5.88 0.10
CA GLN A 77 10.81 -7.06 -0.72
C GLN A 77 9.83 -8.02 -0.02
N ALA A 78 10.01 -8.25 1.28
CA ALA A 78 9.05 -9.04 2.08
C ALA A 78 7.68 -8.34 2.16
N ALA A 79 7.66 -7.00 2.27
CA ALA A 79 6.42 -6.23 2.24
C ALA A 79 5.67 -6.42 0.91
N LEU A 80 6.39 -6.46 -0.22
CA LEU A 80 5.84 -6.72 -1.54
C LEU A 80 5.29 -8.15 -1.66
N GLU A 81 6.03 -9.15 -1.21
CA GLU A 81 5.58 -10.55 -1.19
C GLU A 81 4.30 -10.70 -0.35
N ASN A 82 4.26 -10.07 0.82
CA ASN A 82 3.08 -10.06 1.68
C ASN A 82 1.89 -9.36 0.99
N LEU A 83 2.10 -8.20 0.36
CA LEU A 83 1.06 -7.47 -0.37
C LEU A 83 0.48 -8.30 -1.53
N HIS A 84 1.34 -8.97 -2.32
CA HIS A 84 0.91 -9.82 -3.43
C HIS A 84 0.23 -11.12 -3.00
N SER A 85 0.39 -11.55 -1.74
CA SER A 85 -0.32 -12.72 -1.21
C SER A 85 -1.84 -12.57 -1.20
N THR A 86 -2.34 -11.33 -1.21
CA THR A 86 -3.77 -11.00 -1.13
C THR A 86 -4.26 -10.11 -2.27
N ASN A 87 -3.37 -9.31 -2.88
CA ASN A 87 -3.73 -8.40 -3.97
C ASN A 87 -2.91 -8.68 -5.25
N ASN A 88 -3.60 -9.01 -6.34
CA ASN A 88 -2.96 -9.21 -7.65
C ASN A 88 -2.57 -7.89 -8.35
N PHE A 89 -3.18 -6.77 -7.98
CA PHE A 89 -3.09 -5.49 -8.71
C PHE A 89 -2.85 -4.27 -7.79
N PRO A 90 -1.85 -4.31 -6.87
CA PRO A 90 -1.56 -3.22 -5.94
C PRO A 90 -1.20 -1.90 -6.62
N GLU A 91 -0.65 -1.93 -7.83
CA GLU A 91 -0.32 -0.75 -8.64
C GLU A 91 -1.56 0.06 -9.04
N PHE A 92 -2.70 -0.63 -9.19
CA PHE A 92 -3.98 -0.01 -9.48
C PHE A 92 -4.68 0.42 -8.20
N THR A 93 -4.85 -0.48 -7.23
CA THR A 93 -5.55 -0.17 -5.97
C THR A 93 -4.85 0.95 -5.20
N GLY A 94 -3.52 0.96 -5.12
CA GLY A 94 -2.73 2.04 -4.52
C GLY A 94 -2.92 3.42 -5.18
N ARG A 95 -3.47 3.47 -6.41
CA ARG A 95 -3.76 4.71 -7.15
C ARG A 95 -5.24 5.08 -7.17
N VAL A 96 -6.14 4.13 -7.46
CA VAL A 96 -7.56 4.43 -7.71
C VAL A 96 -8.50 4.07 -6.57
N CYS A 97 -8.10 3.21 -5.63
CA CYS A 97 -8.97 2.79 -4.53
C CYS A 97 -9.44 4.00 -3.71
N PRO A 98 -10.72 4.06 -3.28
CA PRO A 98 -11.20 5.10 -2.36
C PRO A 98 -10.72 4.92 -0.91
N ALA A 99 -9.86 3.93 -0.65
CA ALA A 99 -9.25 3.63 0.64
C ALA A 99 -10.25 3.38 1.79
N PRO A 100 -11.22 2.45 1.65
CA PRO A 100 -12.13 2.09 2.74
C PRO A 100 -11.40 1.54 3.97
N CYS A 101 -10.22 0.92 3.77
CA CYS A 101 -9.32 0.49 4.84
C CYS A 101 -8.82 1.65 5.72
N GLU A 102 -8.60 2.84 5.17
CA GLU A 102 -8.24 4.04 5.95
C GLU A 102 -9.45 4.57 6.74
N ALA A 103 -10.64 4.55 6.12
CA ALA A 103 -11.87 4.92 6.81
C ALA A 103 -12.19 3.99 8.00
N SER A 104 -11.89 2.69 7.86
CA SER A 104 -12.04 1.68 8.92
C SER A 104 -10.86 1.60 9.90
N CYS A 105 -9.80 2.40 9.72
CA CYS A 105 -8.65 2.36 10.62
C CYS A 105 -9.05 2.76 12.05
N THR A 106 -8.65 2.00 13.07
CA THR A 106 -8.96 2.32 14.47
C THR A 106 -8.47 3.71 14.88
N LEU A 107 -7.33 4.16 14.34
CA LEU A 107 -6.80 5.50 14.61
C LEU A 107 -7.74 6.60 14.11
N ASN A 108 -8.50 6.34 13.03
CA ASN A 108 -9.48 7.25 12.44
C ASN A 108 -10.64 7.63 13.38
N ILE A 109 -10.78 6.95 14.53
CA ILE A 109 -11.79 7.27 15.53
C ILE A 109 -11.43 8.56 16.28
N GLN A 110 -10.14 8.78 16.56
CA GLN A 110 -9.67 9.88 17.41
C GLN A 110 -8.70 10.84 16.71
N ASP A 111 -7.97 10.36 15.70
CA ASP A 111 -6.99 11.13 14.93
C ASP A 111 -7.04 10.68 13.45
N ALA A 112 -6.12 11.17 12.63
CA ALA A 112 -6.05 10.82 11.22
C ALA A 112 -5.52 9.39 10.98
N PRO A 113 -6.07 8.63 10.02
CA PRO A 113 -5.71 7.24 9.80
C PRO A 113 -4.29 7.10 9.25
N VAL A 114 -3.75 5.88 9.31
CA VAL A 114 -2.54 5.52 8.56
C VAL A 114 -2.79 5.71 7.06
N THR A 115 -1.82 6.24 6.30
CA THR A 115 -1.94 6.42 4.84
C THR A 115 -1.70 5.11 4.09
N ILE A 116 -2.53 4.11 4.38
CA ILE A 116 -2.45 2.73 3.89
C ILE A 116 -2.31 2.69 2.35
N LYS A 117 -3.15 3.44 1.63
CA LYS A 117 -3.13 3.47 0.16
C LYS A 117 -1.82 4.03 -0.39
N THR A 118 -1.22 5.01 0.30
CA THR A 118 0.06 5.59 -0.11
C THR A 118 1.21 4.61 0.10
N ILE A 119 1.18 3.86 1.20
CA ILE A 119 2.21 2.85 1.50
C ILE A 119 2.08 1.67 0.53
N GLU A 120 0.86 1.19 0.24
CA GLU A 120 0.59 0.17 -0.79
C GLU A 120 1.18 0.57 -2.15
N CYS A 121 0.94 1.81 -2.59
CA CYS A 121 1.49 2.33 -3.84
C CYS A 121 3.02 2.38 -3.82
N ALA A 122 3.63 2.79 -2.70
CA ALA A 122 5.08 2.86 -2.58
C ALA A 122 5.75 1.47 -2.61
N ILE A 123 5.14 0.45 -2.00
CA ILE A 123 5.63 -0.93 -2.02
C ILE A 123 5.68 -1.45 -3.46
N VAL A 124 4.57 -1.34 -4.20
CA VAL A 124 4.50 -1.87 -5.58
C VAL A 124 5.35 -1.07 -6.56
N ASP A 125 5.40 0.25 -6.44
CA ASP A 125 6.24 1.09 -7.31
C ASP A 125 7.72 0.72 -7.14
N ARG A 126 8.17 0.56 -5.88
CA ARG A 126 9.52 0.06 -5.58
C ARG A 126 9.75 -1.35 -6.13
N GLY A 127 8.76 -2.24 -6.01
CA GLY A 127 8.83 -3.60 -6.55
C GLY A 127 9.09 -3.65 -8.06
N TRP A 128 8.48 -2.71 -8.81
CA TRP A 128 8.76 -2.53 -10.23
C TRP A 128 10.15 -1.95 -10.49
N ASP A 129 10.53 -0.88 -9.78
CA ASP A 129 11.82 -0.20 -9.96
C ASP A 129 13.02 -1.13 -9.67
N GLU A 130 12.89 -1.99 -8.66
CA GLU A 130 13.92 -2.95 -8.24
C GLU A 130 13.87 -4.27 -9.04
N GLY A 131 12.85 -4.45 -9.91
CA GLY A 131 12.69 -5.64 -10.75
C GLY A 131 12.29 -6.91 -10.00
N TRP A 132 11.67 -6.80 -8.82
CA TRP A 132 11.20 -7.94 -8.02
C TRP A 132 9.91 -8.56 -8.56
N ILE A 133 9.10 -7.76 -9.26
CA ILE A 133 7.84 -8.23 -9.85
C ILE A 133 8.14 -8.94 -11.16
N VAL A 134 8.02 -10.26 -11.15
CA VAL A 134 8.29 -11.13 -12.31
C VAL A 134 7.13 -12.12 -12.54
N PRO A 135 6.92 -12.60 -13.76
CA PRO A 135 5.90 -13.61 -14.02
C PRO A 135 6.15 -14.90 -13.23
N GLU A 136 5.09 -15.48 -12.66
CA GLU A 136 5.10 -16.78 -11.97
C GLU A 136 4.42 -17.87 -12.80
N PRO A 137 5.06 -18.39 -13.86
CA PRO A 137 4.49 -19.47 -14.65
C PRO A 137 4.42 -20.76 -13.81
N PRO A 138 3.38 -21.60 -14.00
CA PRO A 138 3.25 -22.84 -13.25
C PRO A 138 4.37 -23.81 -13.59
N THR A 139 4.95 -24.45 -12.57
CA THR A 139 5.99 -25.48 -12.74
C THR A 139 5.48 -26.71 -13.50
N ARG A 140 4.17 -27.00 -13.42
CA ARG A 140 3.51 -28.09 -14.13
C ARG A 140 2.15 -27.66 -14.68
N ARG A 141 1.88 -28.00 -15.93
CA ARG A 141 0.56 -27.79 -16.56
C ARG A 141 -0.39 -28.94 -16.24
N THR A 142 -1.66 -28.63 -15.98
CA THR A 142 -2.69 -29.62 -15.62
C THR A 142 -3.30 -30.35 -16.82
N GLY A 143 -3.05 -29.89 -18.06
CA GLY A 143 -3.67 -30.42 -19.28
C GLY A 143 -5.14 -30.01 -19.49
N LYS A 144 -5.75 -29.33 -18.52
CA LYS A 144 -7.11 -28.78 -18.61
C LYS A 144 -7.11 -27.44 -19.38
N ARG A 145 -8.23 -27.09 -19.98
CA ARG A 145 -8.42 -25.82 -20.71
C ARG A 145 -9.55 -25.02 -20.06
N VAL A 146 -9.33 -23.72 -19.88
CA VAL A 146 -10.28 -22.73 -19.37
C VAL A 146 -10.22 -21.52 -20.30
N ALA A 147 -11.36 -20.89 -20.58
CA ALA A 147 -11.44 -19.64 -21.31
C ALA A 147 -11.94 -18.53 -20.38
N VAL A 148 -11.36 -17.33 -20.52
CA VAL A 148 -11.79 -16.11 -19.83
C VAL A 148 -12.23 -15.13 -20.92
N VAL A 149 -13.49 -14.68 -20.86
CA VAL A 149 -14.02 -13.62 -21.72
C VAL A 149 -14.10 -12.37 -20.85
N GLY A 150 -13.26 -11.38 -21.16
CA GLY A 150 -13.23 -10.09 -20.48
C GLY A 150 -14.42 -9.22 -20.85
#